data_AF-A0A9Y2IC26-F1
#
_entry.id   AF-A0A9Y2IC26-F1
#
_cell.length_a   1.000
_cell.length_b   1.000
_cell.length_c   1.000
_cell.angle_alpha   90.00
_cell.angle_beta   90.00
_cell.angle_gamma   90.00
#
_symmetry.space_group_name_H-M   'P 1'
#
loop_
_entity.id
_entity.type
_entity.pdbx_description
1 polymer ?
#
loop_
_entity_poly.entity_id
_entity_poly.type
_entity_poly.pdbx_seq_one_letter_code
_entity_poly.pdbx_strand_id
1 'polypeptide(L)'
;MTKVEVEMLTGQHNYAVLQLPERSFPGIVFSAGSLSVFVGDARELAAAAHPDPEIHDLAQYMADEFGGILDDYAGVLAACGIRPSYGRP
;
A
#
# COMPACT_ATOMS: atom_id res chain seq x y z
N MET A 1 -24.12 8.63 -22.51
CA MET A 1 -23.20 8.83 -21.38
C MET A 1 -23.47 7.72 -20.39
N THR A 2 -22.56 6.75 -20.26
CA THR A 2 -22.76 5.59 -19.39
C THR A 2 -22.46 6.04 -17.96
N LYS A 3 -23.48 6.00 -17.09
CA LYS A 3 -23.38 6.43 -15.69
C LYS A 3 -22.89 5.22 -14.89
N VAL A 4 -21.72 5.33 -14.28
CA VAL A 4 -21.20 4.31 -13.37
C VAL A 4 -21.51 4.78 -11.95
N GLU A 5 -22.38 4.04 -11.26
CA GLU A 5 -22.69 4.28 -9.85
C GLU A 5 -21.84 3.33 -8.99
N VAL A 6 -21.19 3.90 -7.98
CA VAL A 6 -20.33 3.18 -7.04
C VAL A 6 -20.82 3.51 -5.63
N GLU A 7 -21.15 2.49 -4.86
CA GLU A 7 -21.63 2.61 -3.48
C GLU A 7 -20.44 2.48 -2.51
N MET A 8 -20.24 3.49 -1.65
CA MET A 8 -19.15 3.51 -0.68
C MET A 8 -19.64 2.94 0.66
N LEU A 9 -19.14 1.76 1.03
CA LEU A 9 -19.63 0.96 2.16
C LEU A 9 -18.89 1.23 3.49
N THR A 10 -17.93 2.17 3.50
CA THR A 10 -17.13 2.55 4.68
C THR A 10 -16.93 4.08 4.72
N GLY A 11 -16.42 4.63 5.84
CA GLY A 11 -15.97 6.03 5.90
C GLY A 11 -14.85 6.35 4.89
N GLN A 12 -14.42 7.62 4.79
CA GLN A 12 -13.28 8.03 3.94
C GLN A 12 -11.97 7.43 4.47
N HIS A 13 -11.70 6.19 4.09
CA HIS A 13 -10.49 5.46 4.41
C HIS A 13 -9.87 4.92 3.13
N ASN A 14 -8.55 4.95 3.04
CA ASN A 14 -7.81 4.42 1.92
C ASN A 14 -7.62 2.90 2.03
N TYR A 15 -8.55 2.20 2.67
CA TYR A 15 -8.53 0.74 2.78
C TYR A 15 -9.95 0.19 2.86
N ALA A 16 -10.10 -1.08 2.45
CA ALA A 16 -11.32 -1.85 2.60
C ALA A 16 -11.03 -3.07 3.49
N VAL A 17 -12.01 -3.48 4.30
CA VAL A 17 -11.95 -4.74 5.04
C VAL A 17 -12.73 -5.78 4.27
N LEU A 18 -12.08 -6.88 3.86
CA LEU A 18 -12.67 -7.93 3.03
C LEU A 18 -12.63 -9.28 3.75
N GLN A 19 -13.80 -9.93 3.85
CA GLN A 19 -13.92 -11.33 4.28
C GLN A 19 -13.82 -12.23 3.04
N LEU A 20 -12.70 -12.93 2.88
CA LEU A 20 -12.54 -13.91 1.80
C LEU A 20 -13.11 -15.27 2.23
N PRO A 21 -13.71 -16.07 1.32
CA PRO A 21 -14.37 -17.33 1.65
C PRO A 21 -13.51 -18.36 2.40
N GLU A 22 -12.18 -18.30 2.27
CA GLU A 22 -11.24 -19.27 2.86
C GLU A 22 -10.45 -18.73 4.06
N ARG A 23 -10.74 -17.51 4.52
CA ARG A 23 -10.03 -16.91 5.67
C ARG A 23 -10.92 -16.91 6.91
N SER A 24 -10.37 -17.34 8.04
CA SER A 24 -11.08 -17.28 9.34
C SER A 24 -11.23 -15.85 9.87
N PHE A 25 -10.46 -14.89 9.34
CA PHE A 25 -10.50 -13.48 9.73
C PHE A 25 -10.54 -12.56 8.50
N PRO A 26 -11.25 -11.42 8.55
CA PRO A 26 -11.23 -10.42 7.49
C PRO A 26 -9.83 -9.85 7.26
N GLY A 27 -9.45 -9.68 6.00
CA GLY A 27 -8.23 -8.99 5.60
C GLY A 27 -8.47 -7.50 5.36
N ILE A 28 -7.39 -6.71 5.37
CA ILE A 28 -7.41 -5.30 4.99
C ILE A 28 -6.74 -5.16 3.62
N VAL A 29 -7.39 -4.46 2.70
CA VAL A 29 -6.86 -4.09 1.37
C VAL A 29 -6.61 -2.60 1.37
N PHE A 30 -5.38 -2.18 1.09
CA PHE A 30 -5.00 -0.77 1.03
C PHE A 30 -5.08 -0.23 -0.39
N SER A 31 -5.40 1.05 -0.53
CA SER A 31 -5.21 1.76 -1.79
C SER A 31 -3.72 1.91 -2.04
N ALA A 32 -3.32 1.81 -3.31
CA ALA A 32 -1.91 1.91 -3.68
C ALA A 32 -1.30 3.28 -3.32
N GLY A 33 -2.10 4.35 -3.34
CA GLY A 33 -1.65 5.66 -2.85
C GLY A 33 -1.30 5.63 -1.36
N SER A 34 -2.11 4.99 -0.52
CA SER A 34 -1.77 4.82 0.89
C SER A 34 -0.55 3.95 1.11
N LEU A 35 -0.42 2.86 0.35
CA LEU A 35 0.77 2.02 0.42
C LEU A 35 2.04 2.80 0.05
N SER A 36 2.00 3.65 -0.98
CA SER A 36 3.14 4.50 -1.36
C SER A 36 3.56 5.47 -0.25
N VAL A 37 2.61 6.00 0.53
CA VAL A 37 2.90 6.86 1.69
C VAL A 37 3.61 6.06 2.78
N PHE A 38 3.12 4.86 3.11
CA PHE A 38 3.76 4.01 4.11
C PHE A 38 5.17 3.56 3.72
N VAL A 39 5.43 3.32 2.43
CA VAL A 39 6.80 3.07 1.92
C VAL A 39 7.69 4.29 2.17
N GLY A 40 7.20 5.49 1.85
CA GLY A 40 7.93 6.74 2.10
C GLY A 40 8.26 6.93 3.59
N ASP A 41 7.24 6.82 4.45
CA ASP A 41 7.38 6.97 5.90
C ASP A 41 8.39 5.96 6.49
N ALA A 42 8.34 4.70 6.04
CA ALA A 42 9.27 3.66 6.48
C ALA A 42 10.72 3.98 6.08
N ARG A 43 10.94 4.50 4.86
CA ARG A 43 12.28 4.93 4.41
C ARG A 43 12.79 6.14 5.19
N GLU A 44 11.92 7.12 5.45
CA GLU A 44 12.27 8.29 6.26
C GLU A 44 12.62 7.88 7.69
N LEU A 45 11.85 6.96 8.28
CA LEU A 45 12.14 6.41 9.60
C LEU A 45 13.48 5.66 9.62
N ALA A 46 13.75 4.82 8.63
CA ALA A 46 15.02 4.12 8.51
C ALA A 46 16.19 5.11 8.44
N ALA A 47 16.06 6.17 7.63
CA ALA A 47 17.08 7.22 7.53
C ALA A 47 17.27 8.02 8.84
N ALA A 48 16.20 8.26 9.59
CA ALA A 48 16.22 9.04 10.83
C ALA A 48 16.65 8.24 12.06
N ALA A 49 16.45 6.91 12.08
CA ALA A 49 16.76 6.01 13.20
C ALA A 49 18.27 5.80 13.47
N HIS A 50 19.13 6.70 12.99
CA HIS A 50 20.58 6.55 12.96
C HIS A 50 21.34 6.53 14.32
N PRO A 51 20.70 6.36 15.50
CA PRO A 51 21.40 5.80 16.66
C PRO A 51 20.94 4.41 17.12
N ASP A 52 19.80 3.87 16.66
CA ASP A 52 19.29 2.55 17.08
C ASP A 52 19.22 1.57 15.90
N PRO A 53 20.16 0.61 15.82
CA PRO A 53 20.21 -0.38 14.75
C PRO A 53 18.95 -1.25 14.64
N GLU A 54 18.29 -1.59 15.75
CA GLU A 54 17.09 -2.44 15.70
C GLU A 54 15.92 -1.70 15.06
N ILE A 55 15.79 -0.39 15.35
CA ILE A 55 14.76 0.46 14.74
C ILE A 55 15.07 0.67 13.25
N HIS A 56 16.34 0.87 12.88
CA HIS A 56 16.75 0.98 11.49
C HIS A 56 16.42 -0.29 10.69
N ASP A 57 16.80 -1.46 11.20
CA ASP A 57 16.57 -2.75 10.53
C ASP A 57 15.07 -3.02 10.37
N LEU A 58 14.27 -2.73 11.40
CA LEU A 58 12.82 -2.87 11.34
C LEU A 58 12.19 -1.94 10.30
N ALA A 59 12.61 -0.67 10.28
CA ALA A 59 12.09 0.31 9.32
C ALA A 59 12.48 -0.05 7.87
N GLN A 60 13.70 -0.53 7.66
CA GLN A 60 14.16 -1.01 6.36
C GLN A 60 13.37 -2.24 5.91
N TYR A 61 13.17 -3.22 6.79
CA TYR A 61 12.33 -4.38 6.52
C TYR A 61 10.91 -3.98 6.08
N MET A 62 10.29 -3.03 6.77
CA MET A 62 8.97 -2.52 6.41
C MET A 62 8.96 -1.82 5.04
N ALA A 63 10.00 -1.03 4.74
CA ALA A 63 10.14 -0.35 3.45
C ALA A 63 10.26 -1.37 2.30
N ASP A 64 11.00 -2.45 2.51
CA ASP A 64 11.22 -3.49 1.50
C ASP A 64 9.94 -4.31 1.26
N GLU A 65 9.25 -4.73 2.33
CA GLU A 65 7.99 -5.49 2.23
C GLU A 65 6.90 -4.68 1.51
N PHE A 66 6.68 -3.43 1.93
CA PHE A 66 5.67 -2.57 1.29
C PHE A 66 6.09 -2.14 -0.12
N GLY A 67 7.39 -1.96 -0.35
CA GLY A 67 7.96 -1.67 -1.66
C GLY A 67 7.69 -2.79 -2.65
N GLY A 68 7.90 -4.05 -2.24
CA GLY A 68 7.62 -5.23 -3.07
C GLY A 68 6.15 -5.31 -3.49
N ILE A 69 5.22 -5.11 -2.54
CA ILE A 69 3.78 -5.09 -2.84
C ILE A 69 3.43 -3.97 -3.84
N LEU A 70 4.05 -2.80 -3.71
CA LEU A 70 3.82 -1.66 -4.62
C LEU A 70 4.36 -1.93 -6.02
N ASP A 71 5.52 -2.58 -6.13
CA ASP A 71 6.11 -2.97 -7.41
C ASP A 71 5.28 -4.04 -8.14
N ASP A 72 4.78 -5.05 -7.42
CA ASP A 72 3.87 -6.05 -7.97
C ASP A 72 2.60 -5.41 -8.53
N TYR A 73 1.99 -4.49 -7.77
CA TYR A 73 0.84 -3.73 -8.21
C TYR A 73 1.14 -2.87 -9.45
N ALA A 74 2.29 -2.20 -9.49
CA ALA A 74 2.72 -1.41 -10.65
C ALA A 74 2.89 -2.29 -11.89
N GLY A 75 3.41 -3.52 -11.73
CA GLY A 75 3.48 -4.52 -12.79
C GLY A 75 2.12 -4.89 -13.37
N VAL A 76 1.12 -5.11 -12.51
CA VAL A 76 -0.27 -5.38 -12.94
C VAL A 76 -0.85 -4.20 -13.70
N LEU A 77 -0.69 -2.97 -13.18
CA LEU A 77 -1.18 -1.77 -13.87
C LEU A 77 -0.55 -1.61 -15.26
N ALA A 78 0.76 -1.82 -15.37
CA ALA A 78 1.47 -1.73 -16.64
C ALA A 78 0.96 -2.76 -17.66
N ALA A 79 0.72 -4.01 -17.23
CA ALA A 79 0.16 -5.06 -18.08
C ALA A 79 -1.27 -4.72 -18.58
N CYS A 80 -2.03 -3.95 -17.80
CA CYS A 80 -3.36 -3.46 -18.17
C CYS A 80 -3.34 -2.11 -18.91
N GLY A 81 -2.18 -1.51 -19.16
CA GLY A 81 -2.07 -0.19 -19.80
C GLY A 81 -2.54 0.98 -18.94
N ILE A 82 -2.59 0.81 -17.62
CA ILE A 82 -3.05 1.81 -16.65
C ILE A 82 -1.83 2.50 -16.04
N ARG A 83 -1.87 3.83 -15.91
CA ARG A 83 -0.81 4.60 -15.23
C ARG A 83 -1.13 4.75 -13.74
N PRO A 84 -0.13 4.62 -12.84
CA PRO A 84 -0.33 4.89 -11.41
C PRO A 84 -0.77 6.34 -11.17
N SER A 85 -1.61 6.55 -10.17
CA SER A 85 -2.05 7.89 -9.73
C SER A 85 -1.12 8.54 -8.70
N TYR A 86 -0.06 7.84 -8.29
CA TYR A 86 0.94 8.29 -7.32
C TYR A 86 2.34 8.31 -7.96
N GLY A 87 3.23 9.15 -7.42
CA GLY A 87 4.65 9.16 -7.81
C GLY A 87 5.38 7.97 -7.21
N ARG A 88 6.43 7.48 -7.88
CA ARG A 88 7.31 6.46 -7.29
C ARG A 88 8.08 7.13 -6.12
N PRO A 89 7.98 6.61 -4.88
CA PRO A 89 8.73 7.13 -3.75
C PRO A 89 10.23 6.82 -3.86
#